data_AF-A0A0R1EZB2-F1
#
_entry.id   AF-A0A0R1EZB2-F1
#
_cell.length_a   1.000
_cell.length_b   1.000
_cell.length_c   1.000
_cell.angle_alpha   90.00
_cell.angle_beta   90.00
_cell.angle_gamma   90.00
#
_symmetry.space_group_name_H-M   'P 1'
#
loop_
_entity.id
_entity.type
_entity.pdbx_description
1 polymer ?
#
loop_
_entity_poly.entity_id
_entity_poly.type
_entity_poly.pdbx_seq_one_letter_code
_entity_poly.pdbx_strand_id
1 'polypeptide(L)'
;MHSHGFIADDENEAVEVAFKNIKANFDRIGLTRGWAPMSREQFDGETKVGSFYVGNPETVARRMAETIDLLDLGRFDLVYGAGNQTAAQRERMIELYGTKVIPRVKEILAEKAAVK
;
A
#
# COMPACT_ATOMS: atom_id res chain seq x y z
N MET A 1 -1.76 -2.69 12.54
CA MET A 1 -1.50 -1.44 11.80
C MET A 1 -2.49 -1.33 10.66
N HIS A 2 -2.96 -0.12 10.37
CA HIS A 2 -3.94 0.14 9.31
C HIS A 2 -3.35 1.16 8.33
N SER A 3 -3.29 0.80 7.05
CA SER A 3 -2.57 1.59 6.05
C SER A 3 -3.28 1.59 4.70
N HIS A 4 -3.19 2.71 3.98
CA HIS A 4 -3.66 2.79 2.60
C HIS A 4 -2.68 2.12 1.64
N GLY A 5 -3.18 1.59 0.53
CA GLY A 5 -2.32 1.07 -0.50
C GLY A 5 -3.02 0.72 -1.80
N PHE A 6 -2.22 0.31 -2.77
CA PHE A 6 -2.68 -0.22 -4.05
C PHE A 6 -1.60 -1.12 -4.64
N ILE A 7 -2.00 -2.31 -5.06
CA ILE A 7 -1.09 -3.30 -5.65
C ILE A 7 -1.51 -3.51 -7.09
N ALA A 8 -0.58 -3.33 -8.02
CA ALA A 8 -0.75 -3.68 -9.42
C ALA A 8 0.39 -4.61 -9.86
N ASP A 9 0.30 -5.15 -11.07
CA ASP A 9 1.35 -6.00 -11.64
C ASP A 9 2.63 -5.21 -11.94
N ASP A 10 2.48 -3.96 -12.40
CA ASP A 10 3.57 -3.03 -12.67
C ASP A 10 3.68 -1.92 -11.61
N GLU A 11 4.92 -1.54 -11.28
CA GLU A 11 5.20 -0.53 -10.27
C GLU A 11 4.71 0.87 -10.69
N ASN A 12 4.95 1.26 -11.95
CA ASN A 12 4.54 2.58 -12.44
C ASN A 12 3.02 2.68 -12.54
N GLU A 13 2.37 1.61 -13.01
CA GLU A 13 0.91 1.52 -13.00
C GLU A 13 0.35 1.68 -11.58
N ALA A 14 0.91 0.95 -10.61
CA ALA A 14 0.46 1.05 -9.22
C ALA A 14 0.53 2.48 -8.70
N VAL A 15 1.67 3.16 -8.92
CA VAL A 15 1.90 4.55 -8.49
C VAL A 15 0.92 5.52 -9.14
N GLU A 16 0.74 5.45 -10.46
CA GLU A 16 -0.12 6.39 -11.19
C GLU A 16 -1.61 6.20 -10.85
N VAL A 17 -2.07 4.94 -10.76
CA VAL A 17 -3.45 4.64 -10.37
C VAL A 17 -3.71 5.04 -8.92
N ALA A 18 -2.76 4.76 -8.02
CA ALA A 18 -2.87 5.12 -6.62
C ALA A 18 -2.89 6.64 -6.43
N PHE A 19 -1.98 7.38 -7.06
CA PHE A 19 -1.93 8.83 -6.94
C PHE A 19 -3.24 9.46 -7.38
N LYS A 20 -3.74 9.09 -8.57
CA LYS A 20 -5.03 9.61 -9.09
C LYS A 20 -6.18 9.40 -8.10
N ASN A 21 -6.30 8.19 -7.56
CA ASN A 21 -7.45 7.81 -6.75
C ASN A 21 -7.34 8.27 -5.28
N ILE A 22 -6.17 8.13 -4.67
CA ILE A 22 -5.91 8.55 -3.30
C ILE A 22 -5.99 10.08 -3.22
N LYS A 23 -5.36 10.82 -4.14
CA LYS A 23 -5.47 12.28 -4.20
C LYS A 23 -6.92 12.73 -4.31
N ALA A 24 -7.68 12.19 -5.26
CA ALA A 24 -9.08 12.56 -5.44
C ALA A 24 -9.91 12.34 -4.16
N ASN A 25 -9.66 11.25 -3.43
CA ASN A 25 -10.37 10.97 -2.18
C ASN A 25 -9.92 11.90 -1.04
N PHE A 26 -8.61 12.08 -0.86
CA PHE A 26 -8.04 12.91 0.20
C PHE A 26 -8.39 14.38 0.01
N ASP A 27 -8.33 14.89 -1.22
CA ASP A 27 -8.71 16.28 -1.55
C ASP A 27 -10.19 16.51 -1.23
N ARG A 28 -11.08 15.62 -1.71
CA ARG A 28 -12.52 15.72 -1.45
C ARG A 28 -12.84 15.72 0.04
N ILE A 29 -12.20 14.84 0.79
CA ILE A 29 -12.35 14.75 2.25
C ILE A 29 -11.77 16.01 2.92
N GLY A 30 -10.59 16.44 2.49
CA GLY A 30 -9.83 17.54 3.04
C GLY A 30 -10.59 18.87 3.01
N LEU A 31 -11.39 19.09 1.96
CA LEU A 31 -12.29 20.26 1.86
C LEU A 31 -13.21 20.42 3.08
N THR A 32 -13.64 19.30 3.68
CA THR A 32 -14.52 19.31 4.85
C THR A 32 -13.78 19.24 6.19
N ARG A 33 -12.47 19.02 6.16
CA ARG A 33 -11.61 18.77 7.35
C ARG A 33 -10.48 19.78 7.51
N GLY A 34 -10.37 20.75 6.61
CA GLY A 34 -9.33 21.78 6.64
C GLY A 34 -7.95 21.27 6.21
N TRP A 35 -7.86 20.15 5.49
CA TRP A 35 -6.58 19.63 4.99
C TRP A 35 -6.21 20.32 3.68
N ALA A 36 -4.93 20.60 3.51
CA ALA A 36 -4.42 21.03 2.20
C ALA A 36 -4.60 19.88 1.17
N PRO A 37 -4.83 20.21 -0.11
CA PRO A 37 -4.83 19.22 -1.18
C PRO A 37 -3.51 18.44 -1.21
N MET A 38 -3.58 17.14 -1.43
CA MET A 38 -2.41 16.27 -1.48
C MET A 38 -1.52 16.64 -2.67
N SER A 39 -0.25 16.93 -2.43
CA SER A 39 0.74 17.15 -3.49
C SER A 39 1.32 15.82 -4.00
N ARG A 40 1.91 15.84 -5.20
CA ARG A 40 2.63 14.66 -5.73
C ARG A 40 3.83 14.31 -4.85
N GLU A 41 4.57 15.31 -4.39
CA GLU A 41 5.70 15.13 -3.49
C GLU A 41 5.31 14.46 -2.16
N GLN A 42 4.19 14.89 -1.56
CA GLN A 42 3.68 14.26 -0.34
C GLN A 42 3.32 12.79 -0.60
N PHE A 43 2.61 12.51 -1.69
CA PHE A 43 2.26 11.15 -2.07
C PHE A 43 3.51 10.28 -2.28
N ASP A 44 4.50 10.77 -3.03
CA ASP A 44 5.75 10.05 -3.28
C ASP A 44 6.55 9.81 -1.99
N GLY A 45 6.49 10.74 -1.03
CA GLY A 45 7.07 10.55 0.31
C GLY A 45 6.39 9.41 1.08
N GLU A 46 5.05 9.39 1.09
CA GLU A 46 4.27 8.33 1.73
C GLU A 46 4.49 6.95 1.11
N THR A 47 4.71 6.87 -0.21
CA THR A 47 4.93 5.61 -0.93
C THR A 47 6.38 5.11 -0.88
N LYS A 48 7.37 5.99 -0.64
CA LYS A 48 8.77 5.57 -0.51
C LYS A 48 9.12 5.14 0.91
N VAL A 49 8.74 5.96 1.88
CA VAL A 49 9.16 5.78 3.29
C VAL A 49 8.00 5.86 4.28
N GLY A 50 6.89 6.48 3.91
CA GLY A 50 5.73 6.64 4.80
C GLY A 50 4.76 5.46 4.78
N SER A 51 3.49 5.77 5.01
CA SER A 51 2.46 4.79 5.38
C SER A 51 1.62 4.27 4.21
N PHE A 52 1.93 4.64 2.96
CA PHE A 52 1.23 4.15 1.78
C PHE A 52 1.95 2.96 1.16
N TYR A 53 1.29 1.81 1.15
CA TYR A 53 1.80 0.56 0.60
C TYR A 53 1.34 0.43 -0.85
N VAL A 54 2.04 1.12 -1.74
CA VAL A 54 1.77 1.18 -3.18
C VAL A 54 2.95 0.57 -3.92
N GLY A 55 2.68 -0.25 -4.92
CA GLY A 55 3.71 -0.81 -5.81
C GLY A 55 3.33 -2.17 -6.38
N ASN A 56 4.32 -2.87 -6.93
CA ASN A 56 4.16 -4.27 -7.32
C ASN A 56 4.16 -5.22 -6.09
N PRO A 57 3.86 -6.53 -6.26
CA PRO A 57 3.78 -7.44 -5.13
C PRO A 57 5.06 -7.58 -4.31
N GLU A 58 6.24 -7.56 -4.93
CA GLU A 58 7.52 -7.68 -4.23
C GLU A 58 7.81 -6.42 -3.40
N THR A 59 7.64 -5.23 -4.00
CA THR A 59 7.80 -3.95 -3.32
C THR A 59 6.93 -3.88 -2.07
N VAL A 60 5.64 -4.21 -2.21
CA VAL A 60 4.69 -4.16 -1.10
C VAL A 60 5.00 -5.23 -0.05
N ALA A 61 5.32 -6.46 -0.46
CA ALA A 61 5.65 -7.54 0.48
C ALA A 61 6.89 -7.20 1.32
N ARG A 62 7.96 -6.69 0.70
CA ARG A 62 9.18 -6.28 1.40
C ARG A 62 8.89 -5.20 2.43
N ARG A 63 8.18 -4.13 2.05
CA ARG A 63 7.84 -3.04 2.96
C ARG A 63 6.93 -3.49 4.11
N MET A 64 5.97 -4.37 3.82
CA MET A 64 5.12 -4.98 4.85
C MET A 64 5.93 -5.81 5.83
N ALA A 65 6.79 -6.71 5.35
CA ALA A 65 7.62 -7.56 6.20
C ALA A 65 8.61 -6.75 7.06
N GLU A 66 9.24 -5.72 6.48
CA GLU A 66 10.07 -4.77 7.22
C GLU A 66 9.29 -4.10 8.37
N THR A 67 8.08 -3.62 8.09
CA THR A 67 7.27 -2.93 9.11
C THR A 67 6.74 -3.89 10.18
N ILE A 68 6.33 -5.09 9.78
CA ILE A 68 5.82 -6.13 10.70
C ILE A 68 6.91 -6.55 11.68
N ASP A 69 8.13 -6.80 11.18
CA ASP A 69 9.27 -7.20 12.00
C ASP A 69 9.75 -6.05 12.90
N LEU A 70 9.83 -4.82 12.38
CA LEU A 70 10.30 -3.66 13.13
C LEU A 70 9.39 -3.32 14.32
N LEU A 71 8.08 -3.44 14.14
CA LEU A 71 7.08 -3.04 15.12
C LEU A 71 6.44 -4.21 15.89
N ASP A 72 6.91 -5.44 15.65
CA ASP A 72 6.33 -6.67 16.21
C ASP A 72 4.80 -6.76 16.03
N LEU A 73 4.34 -6.60 14.78
CA LEU A 73 2.92 -6.50 14.48
C LEU A 73 2.23 -7.87 14.44
N GLY A 74 1.20 -8.04 15.27
CA GLY A 74 0.28 -9.19 15.16
C GLY A 74 -0.77 -9.09 14.04
N ARG A 75 -1.01 -7.90 13.48
CA ARG A 75 -2.02 -7.66 12.44
C ARG A 75 -1.69 -6.48 11.53
N PHE A 76 -1.92 -6.66 10.24
CA PHE A 76 -1.82 -5.62 9.21
C PHE A 76 -3.12 -5.55 8.40
N ASP A 77 -3.74 -4.38 8.32
CA ASP A 77 -4.93 -4.10 7.51
C ASP A 77 -4.58 -3.16 6.35
N LEU A 78 -4.80 -3.62 5.12
CA LEU A 78 -4.57 -2.85 3.90
C LEU A 78 -5.89 -2.30 3.35
N VAL A 79 -6.02 -0.97 3.26
CA VAL A 79 -7.18 -0.34 2.62
C VAL A 79 -7.03 -0.42 1.10
N TYR A 80 -7.84 -1.27 0.48
CA TYR A 80 -7.82 -1.56 -0.96
C TYR A 80 -8.86 -0.77 -1.79
N GLY A 81 -9.46 0.26 -1.19
CA GLY A 81 -10.54 1.05 -1.78
C GLY A 81 -10.40 2.54 -1.48
N ALA A 82 -9.67 3.28 -2.32
CA ALA A 82 -9.56 4.73 -2.26
C ALA A 82 -10.16 5.37 -3.52
N GLY A 83 -10.98 6.41 -3.33
CA GLY A 83 -11.50 7.22 -4.43
C GLY A 83 -12.29 6.43 -5.46
N ASN A 84 -11.96 6.62 -6.73
CA ASN A 84 -12.72 6.10 -7.88
C ASN A 84 -12.08 4.85 -8.49
N GLN A 85 -11.39 4.02 -7.69
CA GLN A 85 -10.85 2.73 -8.15
C GLN A 85 -11.97 1.86 -8.74
N THR A 86 -11.71 1.25 -9.91
CA THR A 86 -12.69 0.38 -10.58
C THR A 86 -12.81 -0.96 -9.85
N ALA A 87 -13.91 -1.68 -10.08
CA ALA A 87 -14.08 -3.03 -9.53
C ALA A 87 -12.95 -3.97 -9.97
N ALA A 88 -12.59 -3.97 -11.25
CA ALA A 88 -11.50 -4.78 -11.80
C ALA A 88 -10.15 -4.49 -11.14
N GLN A 89 -9.83 -3.22 -10.88
CA GLN A 89 -8.60 -2.85 -10.16
C GLN A 89 -8.59 -3.39 -8.73
N ARG A 90 -9.72 -3.35 -8.02
CA ARG A 90 -9.82 -3.88 -6.66
C ARG A 90 -9.74 -5.41 -6.64
N GLU A 91 -10.43 -6.08 -7.56
CA GLU A 91 -10.39 -7.54 -7.69
C GLU A 91 -8.96 -8.02 -7.97
N ARG A 92 -8.25 -7.37 -8.92
CA ARG A 92 -6.86 -7.69 -9.22
C ARG A 92 -5.94 -7.43 -8.02
N MET A 93 -6.10 -6.30 -7.33
CA MET A 93 -5.35 -6.00 -6.12
C MET A 93 -5.56 -7.06 -5.02
N ILE A 94 -6.81 -7.50 -4.80
CA ILE A 94 -7.13 -8.57 -3.83
C ILE A 94 -6.46 -9.88 -4.21
N GLU A 95 -6.51 -10.27 -5.49
CA GLU A 95 -5.85 -11.47 -6.00
C GLU A 95 -4.34 -11.40 -5.76
N LEU A 96 -3.69 -10.30 -6.15
CA LEU A 96 -2.25 -10.09 -5.94
C LEU A 96 -1.90 -10.10 -4.45
N TYR A 97 -2.71 -9.46 -3.62
CA TYR A 97 -2.51 -9.45 -2.17
C TYR A 97 -2.55 -10.87 -1.59
N GLY A 98 -3.60 -11.62 -1.91
CA GLY A 98 -3.82 -12.97 -1.38
C GLY A 98 -2.82 -14.02 -1.92
N THR A 99 -2.48 -13.93 -3.21
CA THR A 99 -1.72 -14.99 -3.90
C THR A 99 -0.23 -14.70 -4.03
N LYS A 100 0.20 -13.44 -3.95
CA LYS A 100 1.61 -13.03 -4.10
C LYS A 100 2.16 -12.36 -2.85
N VAL A 101 1.51 -11.30 -2.38
CA VAL A 101 2.05 -10.48 -1.28
C VAL A 101 2.08 -11.25 0.03
N ILE A 102 0.97 -11.84 0.47
CA ILE A 102 0.91 -12.53 1.76
C ILE A 102 1.91 -13.70 1.83
N PRO A 103 2.01 -14.60 0.84
CA PRO A 103 3.03 -15.66 0.86
C PRO A 103 4.44 -15.09 0.95
N ARG A 104 4.77 -14.06 0.17
CA ARG A 104 6.09 -13.45 0.15
C ARG A 104 6.45 -12.77 1.48
N VAL A 105 5.49 -12.09 2.12
CA VAL A 105 5.68 -11.52 3.47
C VAL A 105 6.07 -12.62 4.47
N LYS A 106 5.36 -13.75 4.45
CA LYS A 106 5.63 -14.87 5.37
C LYS A 106 7.02 -15.46 5.12
N GLU A 107 7.42 -15.59 3.87
CA GLU A 107 8.76 -16.06 3.49
C GLU A 107 9.84 -15.12 4.04
N ILE A 108 9.75 -13.82 3.78
CA ILE A 108 10.73 -12.82 4.27
C ILE A 108 10.83 -12.84 5.81
N LEU A 109 9.69 -12.94 6.51
CA LEU A 109 9.68 -13.01 7.97
C LEU A 109 10.33 -14.30 8.50
N ALA A 110 10.12 -15.44 7.83
CA ALA A 110 10.75 -16.70 8.18
C ALA A 110 12.27 -16.67 7.93
N GLU A 111 12.72 -16.11 6.80
CA GLU A 111 14.13 -15.89 6.49
C GLU A 111 14.82 -15.05 7.57
N LYS A 112 14.19 -13.93 7.96
CA LYS A 112 14.70 -13.07 9.04
C LYS A 112 14.78 -13.80 10.38
N ALA A 113 13.78 -14.61 10.72
CA ALA A 113 13.78 -15.37 11.96
C ALA A 113 14.88 -16.44 11.99
N ALA A 114 15.26 -17.01 10.85
CA ALA A 114 16.35 -17.99 10.77
C ALA A 114 17.76 -17.39 10.93
N VAL A 115 17.90 -16.07 10.76
CA VAL A 115 19.17 -15.35 10.86
C VAL A 115 19.37 -14.69 12.24
N LYS A 116 18.30 -14.57 13.04
CA LYS A 116 18.36 -14.08 14.43
C LYS A 116 18.81 -15.19 15.38
#